data_AF-A0A1Y0RJQ1-F1
#
_entry.id   AF-A0A1Y0RJQ1-F1
#
_cell.length_a   1.000
_cell.length_b   1.000
_cell.length_c   1.000
_cell.angle_alpha   90.00
_cell.angle_beta   90.00
_cell.angle_gamma   90.00
#
_symmetry.space_group_name_H-M   'P 1'
#
loop_
_entity.id
_entity.type
_entity.pdbx_description
1 polymer ?
#
loop_
_entity_poly.entity_id
_entity_poly.type
_entity_poly.pdbx_seq_one_letter_code
_entity_poly.pdbx_strand_id
1 'polypeptide(L)' 'MLLLYCINTNNCSMSSDKPLTIRLPESELEILKAYCRQESRTQTEVIREYIRNLKKKINRTQDN' A
#
# COMPACT_ATOMS: atom_id res chain seq x y z
N MET A 1 -21.21 -5.93 15.45
CA MET A 1 -20.51 -4.73 15.95
C MET A 1 -19.04 -4.78 15.49
N LEU A 2 -18.79 -4.71 14.18
CA LEU A 2 -17.49 -4.43 13.54
C LEU A 2 -17.75 -4.07 12.05
N LEU A 3 -18.80 -3.30 11.80
CA LEU A 3 -19.00 -2.58 10.54
C LEU A 3 -18.38 -1.20 10.76
N LEU A 4 -17.23 -0.93 10.11
CA LEU A 4 -16.71 0.37 9.67
C LEU A 4 -15.20 0.27 9.44
N TYR A 5 -14.81 -0.55 8.44
CA TYR A 5 -13.49 -0.40 7.85
C TYR A 5 -13.54 0.78 6.88
N CYS A 6 -12.85 1.86 7.29
CA CYS A 6 -12.11 2.80 6.47
C CYS A 6 -12.89 3.58 5.38
N ILE A 7 -13.44 4.73 5.76
CA ILE A 7 -13.55 5.88 4.85
C ILE A 7 -12.46 6.86 5.25
N ASN A 8 -11.23 6.63 4.76
CA ASN A 8 -10.21 7.66 4.81
C ASN A 8 -10.30 8.45 3.50
N THR A 9 -11.05 9.53 3.59
CA THR A 9 -11.14 10.62 2.61
C THR A 9 -9.75 11.18 2.41
N ASN A 10 -9.22 11.15 1.18
CA ASN A 10 -8.33 12.15 0.55
C ASN A 10 -7.60 11.53 -0.67
N ASN A 11 -8.22 11.63 -1.84
CA ASN A 11 -7.64 12.19 -3.07
C ASN A 11 -8.54 11.86 -4.26
N CYS A 12 -9.24 12.88 -4.75
CA CYS A 12 -9.73 12.92 -6.11
C CYS A 12 -8.54 12.81 -7.07
N SER A 13 -8.40 11.68 -7.75
CA SER A 13 -7.71 11.62 -9.04
C SER A 13 -8.35 10.52 -9.87
N MET A 14 -9.08 10.92 -10.91
CA MET A 14 -9.51 10.04 -11.99
C MET A 14 -8.26 9.47 -12.67
N SER A 15 -7.76 8.36 -12.14
CA SER A 15 -6.74 7.52 -12.76
C SER A 15 -7.28 6.10 -12.77
N SER A 16 -6.89 5.30 -13.76
CA SER A 16 -7.34 3.93 -14.00
C SER A 16 -6.84 2.97 -12.92
N ASP A 17 -7.18 3.24 -11.66
CA ASP A 17 -6.80 2.46 -10.49
C ASP A 17 -7.46 1.08 -10.59
N LYS A 18 -6.63 0.03 -10.62
CA LYS A 18 -7.08 -1.36 -10.56
C LYS A 18 -6.98 -1.88 -9.12
N PRO A 19 -7.97 -2.64 -8.63
CA PRO A 19 -7.89 -3.24 -7.31
C PRO A 19 -6.73 -4.24 -7.25
N LEU A 20 -5.98 -4.22 -6.14
CA LEU A 20 -4.91 -5.17 -5.85
C LEU A 20 -5.35 -6.06 -4.68
N THR A 21 -5.61 -7.33 -4.96
CA THR A 21 -5.91 -8.34 -3.93
C THR A 21 -4.69 -9.23 -3.75
N ILE A 22 -4.09 -9.20 -2.56
CA ILE A 22 -2.93 -10.03 -2.20
C ILE A 22 -3.29 -10.93 -1.02
N ARG A 23 -2.81 -12.19 -1.06
CA ARG A 23 -2.89 -13.11 0.07
C ARG A 23 -1.62 -12.98 0.88
N LEU A 24 -1.76 -12.66 2.16
CA LEU A 24 -0.66 -12.55 3.11
C LEU A 24 -0.98 -13.42 4.33
N PRO A 25 0.03 -14.05 4.97
CA PRO A 25 -0.16 -14.66 6.27
C PRO A 25 -0.56 -13.60 7.31
N GLU A 26 -1.31 -14.04 8.32
CA GLU A 26 -1.90 -13.15 9.33
C GLU A 26 -0.83 -12.35 10.09
N SER A 27 0.29 -13.00 10.44
CA SER A 27 1.42 -12.38 11.11
C SER A 27 2.00 -11.19 10.35
N GLU A 28 2.16 -11.29 9.03
CA GLU A 28 2.66 -10.20 8.19
C GLU A 28 1.64 -9.07 8.06
N LEU A 29 0.35 -9.42 7.97
CA LEU A 29 -0.72 -8.43 7.91
C LEU A 29 -0.81 -7.61 9.21
N GLU A 30 -0.58 -8.22 10.36
CA GLU A 30 -0.53 -7.52 11.65
C GLU A 30 0.60 -6.50 11.70
N ILE A 31 1.79 -6.86 11.23
CA ILE A 31 2.94 -5.95 11.15
C ILE A 31 2.60 -4.75 10.26
N LEU A 32 2.01 -5.00 9.08
CA LEU A 32 1.60 -3.93 8.18
C LEU A 32 0.57 -3.00 8.83
N LYS A 33 -0.43 -3.56 9.53
CA LYS A 33 -1.43 -2.77 10.25
C LYS A 33 -0.82 -1.94 11.38
N ALA A 34 0.11 -2.50 12.15
CA ALA A 34 0.81 -1.79 13.22
C ALA A 34 1.60 -0.60 12.67
N TYR A 35 2.35 -0.80 11.59
CA TYR A 35 3.08 0.27 10.91
C TYR A 35 2.16 1.37 10.38
N CYS A 36 1.04 1.00 9.72
CA CYS A 36 0.05 1.95 9.22
C CYS A 36 -0.54 2.82 10.34
N ARG A 37 -0.80 2.23 11.52
CA ARG A 37 -1.29 2.96 12.69
C ARG A 37 -0.24 3.93 13.25
N GLN A 38 1.01 3.49 13.35
CA GLN A 38 2.10 4.32 13.86
C GLN A 38 2.34 5.55 12.97
N GLU A 39 2.39 5.36 11.66
CA GLU A 39 2.69 6.43 10.70
C GLU A 39 1.45 7.21 10.24
N SER A 40 0.26 6.88 10.75
CA SER A 40 -1.03 7.44 10.30
C SER A 40 -1.23 7.37 8.78
N ARG A 41 -0.81 6.26 8.16
CA ARG A 41 -0.91 6.00 6.72
C ARG A 41 -1.84 4.84 6.42
N THR A 42 -2.39 4.82 5.22
CA THR A 42 -3.18 3.68 4.72
C THR A 42 -2.28 2.61 4.12
N GLN A 43 -2.74 1.35 4.14
CA GLN A 43 -2.04 0.24 3.49
C GLN A 43 -1.75 0.54 2.01
N THR A 44 -2.71 1.14 1.32
CA THR A 44 -2.58 1.55 -0.08
C THR A 44 -1.44 2.53 -0.30
N GLU A 45 -1.27 3.54 0.57
CA GLU A 45 -0.17 4.51 0.47
C GLU A 45 1.19 3.86 0.68
N VAL A 46 1.29 3.00 1.69
CA VAL A 46 2.53 2.24 2.00
C VAL A 46 2.93 1.36 0.80
N ILE A 47 1.98 0.62 0.23
CA ILE A 47 2.21 -0.23 -0.93
C ILE A 47 2.58 0.61 -2.17
N ARG A 48 1.86 1.72 -2.44
CA ARG A 48 2.16 2.63 -3.57
C ARG A 48 3.56 3.21 -3.46
N GLU A 49 3.96 3.65 -2.27
CA GLU A 49 5.31 4.17 -2.04
C GLU A 49 6.37 3.09 -2.22
N TYR A 50 6.13 1.89 -1.69
CA TYR A 50 7.01 0.75 -1.88
C TYR A 50 7.22 0.44 -3.37
N ILE A 51 6.15 0.36 -4.17
CA ILE A 51 6.21 0.13 -5.62
C ILE A 51 6.99 1.25 -6.34
N ARG A 52 6.80 2.52 -5.96
CA ARG A 52 7.57 3.64 -6.53
C ARG A 52 9.06 3.53 -6.22
N ASN A 53 9.42 3.05 -5.04
CA ASN A 53 10.80 2.77 -4.66
C ASN A 53 11.36 1.55 -5.40
N LEU A 54 10.54 0.54 -5.72
CA LEU A 54 10.95 -0.59 -6.57
C LEU A 54 11.32 -0.13 -7.98
N LYS A 55 10.58 0.82 -8.58
CA LYS A 55 10.92 1.39 -9.90
C LYS A 55 12.35 1.94 -9.95
N LYS A 56 12.78 2.61 -8.88
CA LYS A 56 14.16 3.13 -8.77
C LYS A 56 15.23 2.03 -8.74
N LYS A 57 14.87 0.82 -8.28
CA LYS A 57 15.77 -0.34 -8.25
C LYS A 57 15.81 -1.05 -9.61
N ILE A 58 14.66 -1.23 -10.26
CA ILE A 58 14.56 -1.88 -11.58
C ILE A 58 15.37 -1.10 -12.62
N ASN A 59 15.29 0.23 -12.62
CA ASN A 59 16.04 1.07 -13.57
C ASN A 59 17.57 0.96 -13.43
N ARG A 60 18.13 0.40 -12.34
CA ARG A 60 19.57 0.14 -12.24
C ARG A 60 20.01 -1.17 -12.90
N THR A 61 19.05 -2.02 -13.28
CA THR A 61 19.33 -3.38 -13.78
C THR A 61 19.04 -3.51 -15.28
N GLN A 62 18.52 -2.47 -15.94
CA GLN A 62 18.25 -2.43 -17.39
C GLN A 62 19.38 -1.72 -18.17
N ASP A 63 20.60 -1.72 -17.62
CA ASP A 63 21.84 -1.41 -18.34
C ASP A 63 22.78 -2.61 -18.14
N ASN A 64 22.66 -3.64 -18.98
CA ASN A 64 23.69 -4.60 -19.38
C ASN A 64 23.14 -5.51 -20.49
#